data_AF-A0A137NQ37-F1
#
_entry.id   AF-A0A137NQ37-F1
#
_cell.length_a   1.000
_cell.length_b   1.000
_cell.length_c   1.000
_cell.angle_alpha   90.00
_cell.angle_beta   90.00
_cell.angle_gamma   90.00
#
_symmetry.space_group_name_H-M   'P 1'
#
loop_
_entity.id
_entity.type
_entity.pdbx_description
1 polymer ?
#
loop_
_entity_poly.entity_id
_entity_poly.type
_entity_poly.pdbx_seq_one_letter_code
_entity_poly.pdbx_strand_id
1 'polypeptide(L)' 'MKFTSIFFLTSTLLAYQYFDSYECQPETYDCEGSYPNEYRHCYKGTWRTRNCGNSRACLPNGHNKVTCAKMY' A
#
# COMPACT_ATOMS: atom_id res chain seq x y z
N MET A 1 52.79 11.95 2.55
CA MET A 1 51.59 11.83 1.68
C MET A 1 50.79 10.65 2.22
N LYS A 2 49.59 10.92 2.75
CA LYS A 2 48.79 10.04 3.62
C LYS A 2 47.94 9.09 2.77
N PHE A 3 48.17 7.79 2.88
CA PHE A 3 47.23 6.76 2.48
C PHE A 3 47.33 5.63 3.50
N THR A 4 46.35 5.50 4.41
CA THR A 4 45.89 4.24 5.01
C THR A 4 44.87 4.49 6.13
N SER A 5 43.90 3.56 6.20
CA SER A 5 42.98 3.31 7.31
C SER A 5 41.95 4.39 7.67
N ILE A 6 40.75 4.22 7.12
CA ILE A 6 39.51 4.67 7.79
C ILE A 6 38.79 3.40 8.23
N PHE A 7 38.97 3.08 9.51
CA PHE A 7 38.18 2.13 10.25
C PHE A 7 36.71 2.58 10.28
N PHE A 8 35.81 1.65 9.97
CA PHE A 8 34.51 1.40 10.61
C PHE A 8 33.95 2.51 11.49
N LEU A 9 32.76 3.06 11.12
CA LEU A 9 31.62 3.44 11.99
C LEU A 9 30.75 4.50 11.28
N THR A 10 29.64 4.05 10.67
CA THR A 10 28.37 4.75 10.35
C THR A 10 27.69 3.98 9.20
N SER A 11 27.35 2.71 9.45
CA SER A 11 25.96 2.39 9.85
C SER A 11 24.94 2.95 8.85
N THR A 12 24.76 2.30 7.70
CA THR A 12 23.62 1.37 7.50
C THR A 12 22.23 1.99 7.71
N LEU A 13 21.86 3.11 7.08
CA LEU A 13 20.49 3.65 7.24
C LEU A 13 19.87 4.44 6.07
N LEU A 14 20.47 4.43 4.86
CA LEU A 14 19.78 4.98 3.67
C LEU A 14 19.66 3.98 2.52
N ALA A 15 19.66 2.70 2.84
CA ALA A 15 18.97 1.70 2.05
C ALA A 15 17.63 1.36 2.74
N TYR A 16 16.82 2.38 3.04
CA TYR A 16 15.37 2.18 2.96
C TYR A 16 15.11 2.05 1.46
N GLN A 17 15.34 0.88 0.87
CA GLN A 17 14.23 -0.04 0.63
C GLN A 17 13.00 0.81 0.27
N TYR A 18 13.08 1.49 -0.87
CA TYR A 18 11.97 1.59 -1.80
C TYR A 18 11.54 0.14 -2.06
N PHE A 19 10.83 -0.40 -1.07
CA PHE A 19 10.07 -1.62 -1.19
C PHE A 19 8.86 -1.18 -2.00
N ASP A 20 9.13 -1.00 -3.28
CA ASP A 20 8.11 -0.96 -4.29
C ASP A 20 7.59 -2.40 -4.42
N SER A 21 7.02 -2.91 -3.34
CA SER A 21 6.20 -4.10 -3.36
C SER A 21 4.90 -3.70 -4.05
N TYR A 22 4.99 -3.58 -5.37
CA TYR A 22 3.85 -3.70 -6.27
C TYR A 22 3.12 -5.05 -6.07
N GLU A 23 3.72 -5.97 -5.30
CA GLU A 23 3.14 -7.20 -4.80
C GLU A 23 2.38 -6.99 -3.49
N CYS A 24 1.08 -6.85 -3.59
CA CYS A 24 0.20 -6.78 -2.42
C CYS A 24 -0.11 -8.18 -1.88
N GLN A 25 -0.52 -8.26 -0.61
CA GLN A 25 -0.96 -9.54 -0.05
C GLN A 25 -2.31 -9.95 -0.70
N PRO A 26 -2.42 -11.15 -1.30
CA PRO A 26 -3.66 -11.61 -1.93
C PRO A 26 -4.86 -11.49 -1.00
N GLU A 27 -6.02 -11.14 -1.54
CA GLU A 27 -7.27 -10.94 -0.78
C GLU A 27 -7.21 -9.80 0.26
N THR A 28 -6.22 -8.91 0.14
CA THR A 28 -6.18 -7.65 0.91
C THR A 28 -6.95 -6.57 0.17
N TYR A 29 -7.60 -5.69 0.93
CA TYR A 29 -8.38 -4.59 0.38
C TYR A 29 -7.95 -3.27 1.01
N ASP A 30 -8.09 -2.20 0.24
CA ASP A 30 -7.67 -0.88 0.65
C ASP A 30 -8.65 0.18 0.11
N CYS A 31 -9.08 1.11 0.96
CA CYS A 31 -9.97 2.21 0.60
C CYS A 31 -9.21 3.49 0.18
N GLU A 32 -7.88 3.47 0.06
CA GLU A 32 -7.06 4.59 -0.43
C GLU A 32 -7.22 4.87 -1.94
N GLY A 33 -8.45 4.75 -2.47
CA GLY A 33 -8.78 5.24 -3.81
C GLY A 33 -8.80 6.76 -3.87
N SER A 34 -8.49 7.33 -5.04
CA SER A 34 -8.62 8.77 -5.29
C SER A 34 -10.06 9.27 -5.15
N TYR A 35 -11.03 8.36 -5.22
CA TYR A 35 -12.45 8.64 -5.09
C TYR A 35 -13.05 7.87 -3.91
N PRO A 36 -14.03 8.46 -3.22
CA PRO A 36 -14.57 7.86 -2.00
C PRO A 36 -15.41 6.59 -2.28
N ASN A 37 -15.77 6.33 -3.53
CA ASN A 37 -16.43 5.10 -3.99
C ASN A 37 -15.46 4.07 -4.58
N GLU A 38 -14.15 4.33 -4.59
CA GLU A 38 -13.16 3.40 -5.12
C GLU A 38 -12.42 2.66 -4.01
N TYR A 39 -12.00 1.44 -4.32
CA TYR A 39 -11.19 0.62 -3.45
C TYR A 39 -10.24 -0.24 -4.26
N ARG A 40 -9.07 -0.53 -3.72
CA ARG A 40 -8.09 -1.44 -4.32
C ARG A 40 -8.32 -2.82 -3.73
N HIS A 41 -8.39 -3.82 -4.59
CA HIS A 41 -8.41 -5.23 -4.20
C HIS A 41 -7.16 -5.90 -4.76
N CYS A 42 -6.36 -6.50 -3.88
CA CYS A 42 -5.21 -7.27 -4.28
C CYS A 42 -5.61 -8.63 -4.84
N TYR A 43 -5.53 -8.78 -6.16
CA TYR A 43 -5.82 -10.03 -6.84
C TYR A 43 -4.53 -10.65 -7.38
N LYS A 44 -4.17 -11.84 -6.86
CA LYS A 44 -2.95 -12.58 -7.24
C LYS A 44 -1.67 -11.74 -7.13
N GLY A 45 -1.55 -10.98 -6.05
CA GLY A 45 -0.39 -10.11 -5.83
C GLY A 45 -0.45 -8.78 -6.57
N THR A 46 -1.52 -8.48 -7.33
CA THR A 46 -1.62 -7.21 -8.06
C THR A 46 -2.81 -6.39 -7.58
N TRP A 47 -2.57 -5.11 -7.25
CA TRP A 47 -3.65 -4.18 -6.91
C TRP A 47 -4.55 -3.92 -8.12
N ARG A 48 -5.85 -4.12 -7.94
CA ARG A 48 -6.88 -3.77 -8.93
C ARG A 48 -7.87 -2.79 -8.33
N THR A 49 -8.08 -1.66 -8.98
CA THR A 49 -9.11 -0.72 -8.59
C THR A 49 -10.50 -1.28 -8.91
N ARG A 50 -11.40 -1.19 -7.95
CA ARG A 50 -12.81 -1.53 -8.04
C ARG A 50 -13.63 -0.38 -7.50
N ASN A 51 -14.92 -0.37 -7.84
CA ASN A 51 -15.84 0.69 -7.44
C ASN A 51 -17.01 0.10 -6.64
N CYS A 52 -17.42 0.79 -5.59
CA CYS A 52 -18.56 0.48 -4.73
C CYS A 52 -19.92 0.79 -5.39
N GLY A 53 -19.92 1.48 -6.53
CA GLY A 53 -21.10 1.99 -7.22
C GLY A 53 -21.40 3.45 -6.87
N ASN A 54 -22.31 4.07 -7.63
CA ASN A 54 -22.72 5.46 -7.39
C ASN A 54 -23.32 5.63 -6.00
N SER A 55 -23.00 6.76 -5.35
CA SER A 55 -23.48 7.12 -4.00
C SER A 55 -23.12 6.11 -2.90
N ARG A 56 -22.04 5.34 -3.07
CA ARG A 56 -21.56 4.40 -2.06
C ARG A 56 -20.10 4.69 -1.71
N ALA A 57 -19.81 4.81 -0.42
CA ALA A 57 -18.46 4.97 0.10
C ALA A 57 -17.79 3.62 0.35
N CYS A 58 -16.49 3.54 0.09
CA CYS A 58 -15.64 2.48 0.63
C CYS A 58 -15.47 2.70 2.14
N LEU A 59 -15.86 1.71 2.93
CA LEU A 59 -15.59 1.66 4.37
C LEU A 59 -14.71 0.44 4.65
N PRO A 60 -13.52 0.62 5.25
CA PRO A 60 -12.68 -0.50 5.64
C PRO A 60 -13.40 -1.31 6.73
N ASN A 61 -13.53 -2.62 6.54
CA ASN A 61 -14.21 -3.52 7.47
C ASN A 61 -13.28 -4.69 7.83
N GLY A 62 -12.10 -4.33 8.34
CA GLY A 62 -10.99 -5.26 8.58
C GLY A 62 -10.00 -5.30 7.41
N HIS A 63 -8.96 -6.13 7.56
CA HIS A 63 -7.80 -6.16 6.66
C HIS A 63 -8.13 -6.73 5.26
N ASN A 64 -9.09 -7.66 5.19
CA ASN A 64 -9.41 -8.42 3.98
C ASN A 64 -10.86 -8.22 3.54
N LYS A 65 -11.49 -7.12 3.95
CA LYS A 65 -12.90 -6.87 3.64
C LYS A 65 -13.20 -5.39 3.57
N VAL A 66 -13.88 -5.01 2.50
CA VAL A 66 -14.45 -3.67 2.30
C VAL A 66 -15.96 -3.76 2.40
N THR A 67 -16.56 -2.73 2.99
CA THR A 67 -18.01 -2.51 2.99
C THR A 67 -18.33 -1.31 2.12
N CYS A 68 -19.24 -1.48 1.18
CA CYS A 68 -19.76 -0.38 0.37
C CYS A 68 -21.05 0.13 0.98
N ALA A 69 -21.01 1.28 1.65
CA ALA A 69 -22.17 1.87 2.34
C ALA A 69 -22.69 3.12 1.63
N LYS A 70 -24.00 3.40 1.71
CA LYS A 70 -24.58 4.58 1.07
C LYS A 70 -24.03 5.86 1.73
N MET A 71 -23.66 6.84 0.91
CA MET A 71 -23.35 8.19 1.35
C MET A 71 -24.66 8.94 1.58
N TYR A 72 -24.89 9.44 2.79
CA TYR A 72 -26.07 10.22 3.17
C TYR A 72 -25.73 11.72 3.20
#